data_AF-A0A1V2L450-F1
#
_entry.id   AF-A0A1V2L450-F1
#
_cell.length_a   1.000
_cell.length_b   1.000
_cell.length_c   1.000
_cell.angle_alpha   90.00
_cell.angle_beta   90.00
_cell.angle_gamma   90.00
#
_symmetry.space_group_name_H-M   'P 1'
#
loop_
_entity.id
_entity.type
_entity.pdbx_description
1 polymer ?
#
loop_
_entity_poly.entity_id
_entity_poly.type
_entity_poly.pdbx_seq_one_letter_code
_entity_poly.pdbx_strand_id
1 'polypeptide(L)'
;MSSPTAVERLAKLKQLQKRKTEAAKLNRQELFREHKLQSIGDSKLRNLESKQERALEELEKIETEEKGESWERKKVWDYSIEDNEKWEEKQALKNANKSNAGFSNYTQLAEQSYKKEISQIEVDKEAYKKEKEKLNKKKENDDNDDNNDNNDNNDDDDNNDFSHKPSKNAVNKLLSTMKGGDARRMQRRKNYDDTDNYINTKNKQFNEKLDRHYDKYT
;
A
#
# COMPACT_ATOMS: atom_id res chain seq x y z
N MET A 1 1.55 60.31 -7.48
CA MET A 1 1.13 59.09 -8.20
C MET A 1 -0.09 59.44 -9.03
N SER A 2 0.07 59.54 -10.36
CA SER A 2 -1.02 59.97 -11.25
C SER A 2 -2.15 58.96 -11.24
N SER A 3 -3.39 59.42 -11.03
CA SER A 3 -4.56 58.54 -11.05
C SER A 3 -4.81 58.04 -12.48
N PRO A 4 -5.08 56.74 -12.68
CA PRO A 4 -5.24 56.18 -14.00
C PRO A 4 -6.39 56.86 -14.76
N THR A 5 -6.10 57.19 -16.02
CA THR A 5 -7.05 57.84 -16.93
C THR A 5 -8.25 56.92 -17.19
N ALA A 6 -9.39 57.48 -17.62
CA ALA A 6 -10.61 56.69 -17.86
C ALA A 6 -10.40 55.58 -18.90
N VAL A 7 -9.54 55.85 -19.89
CA VAL A 7 -9.17 54.90 -20.96
C VAL A 7 -8.36 53.73 -20.41
N GLU A 8 -7.38 53.98 -19.55
CA GLU A 8 -6.58 52.95 -18.88
C GLU A 8 -7.43 52.07 -17.96
N ARG A 9 -8.40 52.67 -17.24
CA ARG A 9 -9.37 51.93 -16.41
C ARG A 9 -10.25 51.00 -17.26
N LEU A 10 -10.71 51.47 -18.42
CA LEU A 10 -11.51 50.66 -19.34
C LEU A 10 -10.69 49.52 -19.96
N ALA A 11 -9.44 49.79 -20.36
CA ALA A 11 -8.53 48.76 -20.86
C ALA A 11 -8.25 47.68 -19.80
N LYS A 12 -7.99 48.08 -18.55
CA LYS A 12 -7.80 47.17 -17.41
C LYS A 12 -9.05 46.34 -17.12
N LEU A 13 -10.23 46.94 -17.22
CA LEU A 13 -11.51 46.23 -17.05
C LEU A 13 -11.70 45.16 -18.14
N LYS A 14 -11.43 45.48 -19.41
CA LYS A 14 -11.48 44.51 -20.52
C LYS A 14 -10.50 43.35 -20.31
N GLN A 15 -9.29 43.64 -19.83
CA GLN A 15 -8.31 42.61 -19.50
C GLN A 15 -8.80 41.70 -18.36
N LEU A 16 -9.39 42.28 -17.31
CA LEU A 16 -9.96 41.52 -16.20
C LEU A 16 -11.15 40.64 -16.63
N GLN A 17 -12.00 41.14 -17.53
CA GLN A 17 -13.11 40.36 -18.10
C GLN A 17 -12.58 39.17 -18.91
N LYS A 18 -11.58 39.37 -19.78
CA LYS A 18 -10.93 38.26 -20.51
C LYS A 18 -10.36 37.23 -19.55
N ARG A 19 -9.60 37.66 -18.55
CA ARG A 19 -9.02 36.76 -17.53
C ARG A 19 -10.09 36.00 -16.75
N LYS A 20 -11.23 36.65 -16.43
CA LYS A 20 -12.38 35.99 -15.77
C LYS A 20 -12.98 34.91 -16.67
N THR A 21 -13.16 35.19 -17.97
CA THR A 21 -13.70 34.19 -18.91
C THR A 21 -12.74 33.03 -19.15
N GLU A 22 -11.44 33.29 -19.22
CA GLU A 22 -10.39 32.28 -19.36
C GLU A 22 -10.32 31.39 -18.11
N ALA A 23 -10.31 31.99 -16.92
CA ALA A 23 -10.34 31.25 -15.66
C ALA A 23 -11.60 30.39 -15.54
N ALA A 24 -12.79 30.92 -15.88
CA ALA A 24 -14.02 30.12 -15.87
C ALA A 24 -13.96 28.94 -16.85
N LYS A 25 -13.33 29.12 -18.02
CA LYS A 25 -13.13 28.05 -19.01
C LYS A 25 -12.14 27.00 -18.50
N LEU A 26 -11.01 27.40 -17.93
CA LEU A 26 -10.00 26.49 -17.38
C LEU A 26 -10.55 25.69 -16.20
N ASN A 27 -11.21 26.35 -15.24
CA ASN A 27 -11.84 25.68 -14.10
C ASN A 27 -12.86 24.63 -14.56
N ARG A 28 -13.66 24.96 -15.59
CA ARG A 28 -14.61 24.00 -16.16
C ARG A 28 -13.90 22.79 -16.78
N GLN A 29 -12.79 23.02 -17.50
CA GLN A 29 -11.99 21.95 -18.10
C GLN A 29 -11.34 21.07 -17.02
N GLU A 30 -10.82 21.66 -15.94
CA GLU A 30 -10.23 20.95 -14.82
C GLU A 30 -11.26 20.10 -14.08
N LEU A 31 -12.46 20.64 -13.81
CA LEU A 31 -13.57 19.87 -13.21
C LEU A 31 -13.95 18.66 -14.07
N PHE A 32 -14.03 18.82 -15.38
CA PHE A 32 -14.29 17.69 -16.28
C PHE A 32 -13.13 16.68 -16.31
N ARG A 33 -11.88 17.15 -16.26
CA ARG A 33 -10.70 16.29 -16.22
C ARG A 33 -10.67 15.50 -14.92
N GLU A 34 -10.88 16.15 -13.78
CA GLU A 34 -10.93 15.50 -12.46
C GLU A 34 -12.04 14.47 -12.40
N HIS A 35 -13.26 14.82 -12.83
CA HIS A 35 -14.38 13.88 -12.89
C HIS A 35 -14.06 12.67 -13.79
N LYS A 36 -13.38 12.90 -14.94
CA LYS A 36 -12.93 11.81 -15.81
C LYS A 36 -11.88 10.93 -15.14
N LEU A 37 -10.91 11.51 -14.44
CA LEU A 37 -9.88 10.77 -13.70
C LEU A 37 -10.52 9.93 -12.58
N GLN A 38 -11.42 10.52 -11.80
CA GLN A 38 -12.18 9.83 -10.76
C GLN A 38 -13.03 8.69 -11.35
N SER A 39 -13.67 8.91 -12.51
CA SER A 39 -14.47 7.91 -13.21
C SER A 39 -13.65 6.71 -13.73
N ILE A 40 -12.41 6.95 -14.16
CA ILE A 40 -11.50 5.88 -14.60
C ILE A 40 -11.01 5.06 -13.39
N GLY A 41 -10.69 5.73 -12.29
CA GLY A 41 -10.17 5.13 -11.06
C GLY A 41 -8.67 4.82 -11.12
N ASP A 42 -8.00 4.87 -9.97
CA ASP A 42 -6.54 4.86 -9.85
C ASP A 42 -5.86 3.65 -10.51
N SER A 43 -6.44 2.46 -10.39
CA SER A 43 -5.88 1.25 -10.99
C SER A 43 -5.85 1.31 -12.52
N LYS A 44 -6.92 1.80 -13.15
CA LYS A 44 -6.97 1.95 -14.61
C LYS A 44 -6.07 3.09 -15.08
N LEU A 45 -5.94 4.17 -14.30
CA LEU A 45 -5.01 5.26 -14.59
C LEU A 45 -3.57 4.77 -14.61
N ARG A 46 -3.13 4.04 -13.58
CA ARG A 46 -1.78 3.43 -13.55
C ARG A 46 -1.54 2.50 -14.74
N ASN A 47 -2.54 1.69 -15.10
CA ASN A 47 -2.43 0.81 -16.28
C ASN A 47 -2.31 1.58 -17.59
N LEU A 48 -3.01 2.71 -17.74
CA LEU A 48 -2.90 3.58 -18.93
C LEU A 48 -1.54 4.28 -18.97
N GLU A 49 -1.08 4.80 -17.85
CA GLU A 49 0.23 5.44 -17.71
C GLU A 49 1.35 4.46 -18.07
N SER A 50 1.34 3.25 -17.52
CA SER A 50 2.32 2.21 -17.90
C SER A 50 2.20 1.77 -19.37
N LYS A 51 1.06 1.96 -20.05
CA LYS A 51 0.96 1.71 -21.50
C LYS A 51 1.55 2.85 -22.29
N GLN A 52 1.33 4.10 -21.85
CA GLN A 52 1.93 5.28 -22.46
C GLN A 52 3.46 5.25 -22.33
N GLU A 53 3.98 4.91 -21.15
CA GLU A 53 5.41 4.78 -20.91
C GLU A 53 6.05 3.73 -21.84
N ARG A 54 5.45 2.54 -21.96
CA ARG A 54 5.93 1.52 -22.90
C ARG A 54 5.90 1.97 -24.36
N ALA A 55 4.85 2.69 -24.76
CA ALA A 55 4.74 3.21 -26.12
C ALA A 55 5.80 4.29 -26.40
N LEU A 56 6.11 5.14 -25.41
CA LEU A 56 7.19 6.12 -25.51
C LEU A 56 8.56 5.45 -25.59
N GLU A 57 8.81 4.42 -24.78
CA GLU A 57 10.04 3.62 -24.83
C GLU A 57 10.22 2.93 -26.19
N GLU A 58 9.14 2.40 -26.77
CA GLU A 58 9.15 1.78 -28.11
C GLU A 58 9.42 2.82 -29.21
N LEU A 59 8.81 4.00 -29.12
CA LEU A 59 9.05 5.10 -30.04
C LEU A 59 10.52 5.58 -29.95
N GLU A 60 11.04 5.76 -28.74
CA GLU A 60 12.44 6.13 -28.52
C GLU A 60 13.39 5.07 -29.08
N LYS A 61 13.08 3.79 -28.91
CA LYS A 61 13.85 2.70 -29.51
C LYS A 61 13.91 2.85 -31.04
N ILE A 62 12.78 3.04 -31.70
CA ILE A 62 12.73 3.26 -33.15
C ILE A 62 13.58 4.47 -33.55
N GLU A 63 13.42 5.61 -32.86
CA GLU A 63 14.21 6.82 -33.16
C GLU A 63 15.73 6.60 -32.98
N THR A 64 16.15 5.82 -31.97
CA THR A 64 17.57 5.52 -31.76
C THR A 64 18.13 4.57 -32.83
N GLU A 65 17.34 3.59 -33.25
CA GLU A 65 17.69 2.67 -34.33
C GLU A 65 17.77 3.40 -35.69
N GLU A 66 16.85 4.33 -35.97
CA GLU A 66 16.88 5.19 -37.16
C GLU A 66 18.10 6.12 -37.20
N LYS A 67 18.58 6.57 -36.03
CA LYS A 67 19.83 7.34 -35.88
C LYS A 67 21.09 6.48 -36.02
N GLY A 68 20.96 5.15 -36.02
CA GLY A 68 22.07 4.21 -36.10
C GLY A 68 22.80 3.98 -34.77
N GLU A 69 22.20 4.39 -33.65
CA GLU A 69 22.74 4.18 -32.29
C GLU A 69 22.17 2.88 -31.69
N SER A 70 22.94 2.25 -30.78
CA SER A 70 22.45 1.08 -30.03
C SER A 70 21.59 1.53 -28.86
N TRP A 71 20.29 1.21 -28.90
CA TRP A 71 19.34 1.49 -27.83
C TRP A 71 19.77 0.92 -26.47
N GLU A 72 20.26 -0.33 -26.47
CA GLU A 72 20.72 -1.00 -25.24
C GLU A 72 21.87 -0.23 -24.58
N ARG A 73 22.80 0.31 -25.38
CA ARG A 73 23.90 1.13 -24.86
C ARG A 73 23.37 2.42 -24.25
N LYS A 74 22.48 3.14 -24.95
CA LYS A 74 21.88 4.39 -24.44
C LYS A 74 21.21 4.16 -23.08
N LYS A 75 20.39 3.11 -22.99
CA LYS A 75 19.71 2.74 -21.75
C LYS A 75 20.67 2.37 -20.61
N VAL A 76 21.75 1.64 -20.90
CA VAL A 76 22.76 1.29 -19.90
C VAL A 76 23.47 2.54 -19.34
N TRP A 77 23.65 3.57 -20.16
CA TRP A 77 24.25 4.83 -19.71
C TRP A 77 23.33 5.65 -18.80
N ASP A 78 22.02 5.52 -18.97
CA ASP A 78 21.03 6.22 -18.16
C ASP A 78 20.82 5.59 -16.77
N TYR A 79 21.34 4.37 -16.51
CA TYR A 79 21.24 3.75 -15.19
C TYR A 79 22.13 4.46 -14.15
N SER A 80 21.49 5.08 -13.17
CA SER A 80 22.18 5.65 -12.01
C SER A 80 22.57 4.58 -10.99
N ILE A 81 23.55 4.89 -10.14
CA ILE A 81 23.92 4.06 -8.98
C ILE A 81 22.71 3.82 -8.08
N GLU A 82 21.90 4.86 -7.84
CA GLU A 82 20.69 4.76 -7.01
C GLU A 82 19.65 3.78 -7.58
N ASP A 83 19.55 3.68 -8.91
CA ASP A 83 18.62 2.77 -9.56
C ASP A 83 19.12 1.32 -9.47
N ASN A 84 20.44 1.12 -9.55
CA ASN A 84 21.04 -0.18 -9.30
C ASN A 84 20.83 -0.62 -7.85
N GLU A 85 21.04 0.26 -6.85
CA GLU A 85 20.81 -0.04 -5.44
C GLU A 85 19.35 -0.46 -5.17
N LYS A 86 18.37 0.28 -5.70
CA LYS A 86 16.95 -0.08 -5.60
C LYS A 86 16.65 -1.42 -6.27
N TRP A 87 17.31 -1.71 -7.41
CA TRP A 87 17.16 -2.98 -8.09
C TRP A 87 17.74 -4.13 -7.27
N GLU A 88 18.92 -3.95 -6.68
CA GLU A 88 19.54 -4.92 -5.78
C GLU A 88 18.69 -5.17 -4.54
N GLU A 89 18.16 -4.12 -3.91
CA GLU A 89 17.23 -4.24 -2.77
C GLU A 89 16.00 -5.06 -3.15
N LYS A 90 15.41 -4.78 -4.33
CA LYS A 90 14.26 -5.54 -4.85
C LYS A 90 14.61 -7.01 -5.12
N GLN A 91 15.77 -7.29 -5.70
CA GLN A 91 16.22 -8.67 -5.91
C GLN A 91 16.51 -9.38 -4.59
N ALA A 92 17.16 -8.71 -3.63
CA ALA A 92 17.42 -9.24 -2.31
C ALA A 92 16.12 -9.61 -1.59
N LEU A 93 15.12 -8.72 -1.61
CA LEU A 93 13.80 -8.99 -1.04
C LEU A 93 13.11 -10.16 -1.74
N LYS A 94 13.16 -10.23 -3.08
CA LYS A 94 12.60 -11.34 -3.84
C LYS A 94 13.28 -12.67 -3.50
N ASN A 95 14.60 -12.67 -3.37
CA ASN A 95 15.39 -13.85 -3.03
C ASN A 95 15.10 -14.29 -1.59
N ALA A 96 15.02 -13.35 -0.65
CA ALA A 96 14.62 -13.62 0.73
C ALA A 96 13.19 -14.20 0.82
N ASN A 97 12.25 -13.67 0.04
CA ASN A 97 10.90 -14.22 -0.03
C ASN A 97 10.87 -15.63 -0.65
N LYS A 98 11.74 -15.90 -1.62
CA LYS A 98 11.87 -17.22 -2.24
C LYS A 98 12.54 -18.23 -1.29
N SER A 99 13.57 -17.83 -0.56
CA SER A 99 14.22 -18.70 0.44
C SER A 99 13.30 -19.00 1.61
N ASN A 100 12.47 -18.03 1.98
CA ASN A 100 11.42 -18.17 3.00
C ASN A 100 10.12 -18.80 2.46
N ALA A 101 10.10 -19.20 1.18
CA ALA A 101 8.92 -19.83 0.58
C ALA A 101 8.83 -21.31 1.01
N GLY A 102 7.65 -21.72 1.44
CA GLY A 102 7.36 -23.08 1.86
C GLY A 102 7.21 -23.22 3.37
N PHE A 103 6.91 -24.45 3.79
CA PHE A 103 6.81 -24.80 5.20
C PHE A 103 8.12 -25.43 5.67
N SER A 104 8.75 -24.83 6.68
CA SER A 104 9.93 -25.41 7.36
C SER A 104 9.56 -25.90 8.75
N ASN A 105 9.16 -25.00 9.64
CA ASN A 105 8.69 -25.31 10.99
C ASN A 105 7.47 -24.47 11.36
N TYR A 106 6.76 -24.85 12.44
CA TYR A 106 5.57 -24.14 12.88
C TYR A 106 5.90 -22.76 13.49
N THR A 107 7.07 -22.60 14.12
CA THR A 107 7.49 -21.36 14.77
C THR A 107 7.78 -20.25 13.76
N GLN A 108 8.55 -20.53 12.71
CA GLN A 108 8.84 -19.61 11.61
C GLN A 108 7.57 -19.30 10.81
N LEU A 109 6.70 -20.28 10.58
CA LEU A 109 5.40 -20.02 9.93
C LEU A 109 4.55 -19.05 10.77
N ALA A 110 4.49 -19.24 12.08
CA ALA A 110 3.79 -18.34 12.99
C ALA A 110 4.41 -16.93 12.95
N GLU A 111 5.74 -16.83 13.05
CA GLU A 111 6.46 -15.56 12.96
C GLU A 111 6.20 -14.82 11.63
N GLN A 112 6.24 -15.52 10.50
CA GLN A 112 5.95 -14.96 9.19
C GLN A 112 4.50 -14.46 9.08
N SER A 113 3.54 -15.25 9.59
CA SER A 113 2.13 -14.83 9.61
C SER A 113 1.92 -13.59 10.48
N TYR A 114 2.57 -13.55 11.65
CA TYR A 114 2.51 -12.41 12.57
C TYR A 114 3.10 -11.14 11.95
N LYS A 115 4.32 -11.21 11.40
CA LYS A 115 4.96 -10.08 10.71
C LYS A 115 4.11 -9.54 9.56
N LYS A 116 3.46 -10.45 8.82
CA LYS A 116 2.55 -10.09 7.73
C LYS A 116 1.26 -9.45 8.23
N GLU A 117 0.70 -9.93 9.33
CA GLU A 117 -0.51 -9.35 9.92
C GLU A 117 -0.21 -7.96 10.49
N ILE A 118 0.92 -7.78 11.18
CA ILE A 118 1.36 -6.46 11.65
C ILE A 118 1.56 -5.47 10.52
N SER A 119 2.22 -5.88 9.43
CA SER A 119 2.46 -4.96 8.31
C SER A 119 1.17 -4.50 7.62
N GLN A 120 0.08 -5.26 7.77
CA GLN A 120 -1.25 -4.89 7.26
C GLN A 120 -2.07 -4.05 8.24
N ILE A 121 -1.64 -3.92 9.51
CA ILE A 121 -2.35 -3.14 10.51
C ILE A 121 -2.00 -1.66 10.34
N GLU A 122 -2.97 -0.89 9.87
CA GLU A 122 -2.88 0.57 9.84
C GLU A 122 -3.22 1.15 11.23
N VAL A 123 -2.26 1.90 11.79
CA VAL A 123 -2.36 2.54 13.11
C VAL A 123 -2.71 4.02 12.97
N ASP A 124 -3.79 4.44 13.63
CA ASP A 124 -4.16 5.86 13.75
C ASP A 124 -3.27 6.54 14.81
N LYS A 125 -2.28 7.30 14.33
CA LYS A 125 -1.30 8.01 15.17
C LYS A 125 -1.94 9.11 16.01
N GLU A 126 -3.03 9.72 15.57
CA GLU A 126 -3.67 10.82 16.30
C GLU A 126 -4.51 10.31 17.46
N ALA A 127 -5.29 9.24 17.22
CA ALA A 127 -6.04 8.56 18.27
C ALA A 127 -5.10 8.07 19.38
N TYR A 128 -3.96 7.49 19.00
CA TYR A 128 -2.93 7.05 19.94
C TYR A 128 -2.39 8.20 20.82
N LYS A 129 -2.05 9.35 20.22
CA LYS A 129 -1.57 10.51 20.99
C LYS A 129 -2.60 11.01 22.00
N LYS A 130 -3.87 11.11 21.59
CA LYS A 130 -4.97 11.54 22.47
C LYS A 130 -5.16 10.58 23.64
N GLU A 131 -5.08 9.28 23.41
CA GLU A 131 -5.20 8.28 24.47
C GLU A 131 -3.99 8.29 25.41
N LYS A 132 -2.79 8.44 24.86
CA LYS A 132 -1.55 8.61 25.64
C LYS A 132 -1.61 9.83 26.56
N GLU A 133 -2.09 10.98 26.06
CA GLU A 133 -2.25 12.19 26.88
C GLU A 133 -3.27 12.01 28.00
N LYS A 134 -4.37 11.27 27.76
CA LYS A 134 -5.37 10.96 28.81
C LYS A 134 -4.79 10.08 29.91
N LEU A 135 -4.03 9.05 29.54
CA LEU A 135 -3.38 8.17 30.50
C LEU A 135 -2.34 8.93 31.33
N ASN A 136 -1.53 9.79 30.70
CA ASN A 136 -0.59 10.64 31.42
C ASN A 136 -1.29 11.59 32.39
N LYS A 137 -2.39 12.23 31.98
CA LYS A 137 -3.21 13.06 32.89
C LYS A 137 -3.83 12.25 34.03
N LYS A 138 -4.23 11.00 33.79
CA LYS A 138 -4.76 10.13 34.87
C LYS A 138 -3.67 9.86 35.91
N LYS A 139 -2.47 9.50 35.46
CA LYS A 139 -1.29 9.33 36.33
C LYS A 139 -0.97 10.60 37.12
N GLU A 140 -0.91 11.76 36.45
CA GLU A 140 -0.68 13.05 37.12
C GLU A 140 -1.76 13.40 38.17
N ASN A 141 -3.01 12.94 38.01
CA ASN A 141 -4.06 13.17 39.00
C ASN A 141 -4.01 12.17 40.17
N ASP A 142 -3.62 10.91 39.91
CA ASP A 142 -3.40 9.90 40.96
C ASP A 142 -2.17 10.26 41.82
N ASP A 143 -1.12 10.84 41.24
CA ASP A 143 0.09 11.32 41.95
C ASP A 143 -0.17 12.54 42.87
N ASN A 144 -1.34 13.20 42.76
CA ASN A 144 -1.71 14.34 43.61
C ASN A 144 -2.59 13.95 44.83
N ASP A 145 -2.98 12.67 44.97
CA ASP A 145 -3.67 12.14 46.17
C ASP A 145 -2.63 11.58 47.15
N ASP A 146 -1.95 12.50 47.82
CA ASP A 146 -0.81 12.23 48.70
C ASP A 146 -1.28 11.66 50.07
N ASN A 147 -1.42 10.34 50.14
CA ASN A 147 -1.17 9.58 51.37
C ASN A 147 -0.06 8.55 51.09
N ASN A 148 1.18 9.04 51.12
CA ASN A 148 2.39 8.38 51.65
C ASN A 148 2.31 6.85 51.86
N ASP A 149 2.87 6.10 50.91
CA ASP A 149 3.68 4.94 51.28
C ASP A 149 4.86 4.79 50.31
N ASN A 150 6.06 5.09 50.81
CA ASN A 150 7.31 4.90 50.10
C ASN A 150 7.60 3.39 50.00
N ASN A 151 7.02 2.73 49.00
CA ASN A 151 7.49 1.42 48.57
C ASN A 151 8.09 1.52 47.15
N ASP A 152 9.38 1.87 47.11
CA ASP A 152 10.24 1.98 45.93
C ASP A 152 10.58 0.60 45.31
N ASN A 153 9.63 -0.33 45.33
CA ASN A 153 9.74 -1.69 44.76
C ASN A 153 8.42 -2.20 44.14
N ASN A 154 7.43 -1.35 43.89
CA ASN A 154 6.27 -1.79 43.11
C ASN A 154 6.60 -1.65 41.62
N ASP A 155 7.22 -2.71 41.13
CA ASP A 155 7.34 -3.08 39.72
C ASP A 155 6.06 -2.75 38.93
N ASP A 156 6.22 -2.46 37.64
CA ASP A 156 5.25 -2.05 36.60
C ASP A 156 3.87 -2.79 36.53
N ASP A 157 3.56 -3.72 37.42
CA ASP A 157 2.38 -4.59 37.41
C ASP A 157 1.08 -3.90 37.92
N ASP A 158 1.18 -2.94 38.85
CA ASP A 158 0.00 -2.26 39.44
C ASP A 158 -0.60 -1.15 38.54
N ASN A 159 0.08 -0.77 37.46
CA ASN A 159 -0.36 0.26 36.53
C ASN A 159 -1.17 -0.30 35.33
N ASN A 160 -1.40 -1.61 35.27
CA ASN A 160 -2.11 -2.23 34.16
C ASN A 160 -3.64 -2.10 34.36
N ASP A 161 -4.26 -1.17 33.64
CA ASP A 161 -5.72 -0.97 33.69
C ASP A 161 -6.45 -2.12 32.97
N PHE A 162 -6.79 -3.18 33.72
CA PHE A 162 -7.59 -4.32 33.25
C PHE A 162 -9.04 -3.96 32.90
N SER A 163 -9.45 -2.70 33.07
CA SER A 163 -10.82 -2.23 32.77
C SER A 163 -10.99 -1.64 31.37
N HIS A 164 -9.95 -1.71 30.51
CA HIS A 164 -10.01 -1.16 29.15
C HIS A 164 -11.17 -1.77 28.33
N LYS A 165 -12.11 -0.91 27.92
CA LYS A 165 -13.25 -1.26 27.06
C LYS A 165 -13.02 -0.68 25.67
N PRO A 166 -12.57 -1.49 24.69
CA PRO A 166 -12.28 -0.99 23.36
C PRO A 166 -13.56 -0.49 22.68
N SER A 167 -13.40 0.55 21.85
CA SER A 167 -14.50 1.06 21.03
C SER A 167 -15.07 -0.02 20.11
N LYS A 168 -16.39 0.01 19.87
CA LYS A 168 -17.06 -0.92 18.96
C LYS A 168 -16.44 -0.91 17.55
N ASN A 169 -15.96 0.24 17.10
CA ASN A 169 -15.27 0.38 15.81
C ASN A 169 -13.95 -0.40 15.78
N ALA A 170 -13.17 -0.38 16.88
CA ALA A 170 -11.93 -1.16 16.98
C ALA A 170 -12.21 -2.66 16.95
N VAL A 171 -13.24 -3.12 17.67
CA VAL A 171 -13.69 -4.52 17.64
C VAL A 171 -14.14 -4.94 16.23
N ASN A 172 -14.92 -4.09 15.55
CA ASN A 172 -15.37 -4.37 14.18
C ASN A 172 -14.19 -4.44 13.20
N LYS A 173 -13.18 -3.56 13.33
CA LYS A 173 -11.96 -3.60 12.52
C LYS A 173 -11.23 -4.93 12.72
N LEU A 174 -11.06 -5.39 13.96
CA LEU A 174 -10.45 -6.69 14.26
C LEU A 174 -11.27 -7.86 13.66
N LEU A 175 -12.58 -7.84 13.79
CA LEU A 175 -13.43 -8.89 13.20
C LEU A 175 -13.33 -8.88 11.67
N SER A 176 -13.22 -7.71 11.05
CA SER A 176 -13.04 -7.61 9.59
C SER A 176 -11.70 -8.18 9.13
N THR A 177 -10.61 -7.93 9.88
CA THR A 177 -9.28 -8.47 9.55
C THR A 177 -9.24 -9.99 9.72
N MET A 178 -9.84 -10.53 10.78
CA MET A 178 -9.99 -11.98 11.00
C MET A 178 -10.77 -12.64 9.87
N LYS A 179 -11.96 -12.12 9.54
CA LYS A 179 -12.79 -12.65 8.43
C LYS A 179 -12.07 -12.56 7.09
N GLY A 180 -11.33 -11.47 6.83
CA GLY A 180 -10.50 -11.33 5.64
C GLY A 180 -9.36 -12.36 5.58
N GLY A 181 -8.74 -12.67 6.72
CA GLY A 181 -7.77 -13.75 6.87
C GLY A 181 -8.34 -15.12 6.50
N ASP A 182 -9.50 -15.46 7.07
CA ASP A 182 -10.19 -16.74 6.83
C ASP A 182 -10.63 -16.89 5.37
N ALA A 183 -11.19 -15.83 4.77
CA ALA A 183 -11.60 -15.85 3.37
C ALA A 183 -10.41 -16.12 2.44
N ARG A 184 -9.25 -15.51 2.70
CA ARG A 184 -8.02 -15.76 1.92
C ARG A 184 -7.54 -17.21 2.05
N ARG A 185 -7.65 -17.81 3.24
CA ARG A 185 -7.31 -19.24 3.45
C ARG A 185 -8.27 -20.16 2.70
N MET A 186 -9.56 -19.85 2.69
CA MET A 186 -10.58 -20.64 2.00
C MET A 186 -10.49 -20.56 0.46
N GLN A 187 -10.16 -19.39 -0.10
CA GLN A 187 -9.99 -19.24 -1.56
C GLN A 187 -8.88 -20.12 -2.13
N ARG A 188 -7.77 -20.28 -1.40
CA ARG A 188 -6.65 -21.14 -1.83
C ARG A 188 -7.01 -22.62 -1.96
N ARG A 189 -8.14 -23.06 -1.39
CA ARG A 189 -8.63 -24.45 -1.47
C ARG A 189 -9.48 -24.71 -2.72
N LYS A 190 -9.91 -23.68 -3.46
CA LYS A 190 -10.93 -23.81 -4.52
C LYS A 190 -10.40 -24.00 -5.94
N ASN A 191 -9.13 -23.72 -6.19
CA ASN A 191 -8.57 -23.87 -7.53
C ASN A 191 -7.94 -25.25 -7.63
N TYR A 192 -8.63 -26.19 -8.26
CA TYR A 192 -8.01 -27.45 -8.66
C TYR A 192 -8.39 -27.79 -10.09
N ASP A 193 -7.38 -28.18 -10.87
CA ASP A 193 -7.52 -28.57 -12.26
C ASP A 193 -8.17 -29.95 -12.34
N ASP A 194 -9.16 -30.14 -13.21
CA ASP A 194 -9.85 -31.42 -13.28
C ASP A 194 -9.04 -32.39 -14.13
N THR A 195 -8.16 -33.16 -13.48
CA THR A 195 -7.44 -34.24 -14.12
C THR A 195 -8.37 -35.43 -14.30
N ASP A 196 -8.55 -35.96 -15.50
CA ASP A 196 -9.54 -37.01 -15.81
C ASP A 196 -9.23 -38.41 -15.21
N ASN A 197 -8.16 -38.53 -14.42
CA ASN A 197 -7.63 -39.80 -13.94
C ASN A 197 -8.14 -40.15 -12.53
N TYR A 198 -9.44 -40.04 -12.24
CA TYR A 198 -9.99 -40.49 -10.95
C TYR A 198 -11.44 -40.97 -11.04
N ILE A 199 -11.78 -41.96 -10.21
CA ILE A 199 -13.16 -42.50 -10.09
C ILE A 199 -13.90 -41.86 -8.90
N ASN A 200 -13.17 -41.46 -7.85
CA ASN A 200 -13.73 -40.78 -6.68
C ASN A 200 -12.76 -39.71 -6.14
N THR A 201 -13.24 -38.85 -5.23
CA THR A 201 -12.45 -37.73 -4.69
C THR A 201 -11.22 -38.16 -3.88
N LYS A 202 -11.29 -39.31 -3.19
CA LYS A 202 -10.14 -39.86 -2.44
C LYS A 202 -9.08 -40.42 -3.39
N ASN A 203 -9.50 -41.07 -4.47
CA ASN A 203 -8.65 -41.56 -5.55
C ASN A 203 -7.95 -40.37 -6.23
N LYS A 204 -8.68 -39.28 -6.50
CA LYS A 204 -8.09 -38.03 -6.97
C LYS A 204 -6.96 -37.55 -6.06
N GLN A 205 -7.24 -37.31 -4.78
CA GLN A 205 -6.24 -36.86 -3.80
C GLN A 205 -5.04 -37.81 -3.67
N PHE A 206 -5.25 -39.11 -3.87
CA PHE A 206 -4.20 -40.11 -3.87
C PHE A 206 -3.32 -40.00 -5.11
N ASN A 207 -3.89 -39.88 -6.31
CA ASN A 207 -3.14 -39.70 -7.55
C ASN A 207 -2.36 -38.38 -7.52
N GLU A 208 -2.96 -37.27 -7.07
CA GLU A 208 -2.25 -36.00 -6.86
C GLU A 208 -1.08 -36.11 -5.86
N LYS A 209 -1.19 -37.01 -4.89
CA LYS A 209 -0.07 -37.31 -3.98
C LYS A 209 1.01 -38.11 -4.70
N LEU A 210 0.65 -39.09 -5.52
CA LEU A 210 1.60 -39.83 -6.34
C LEU A 210 2.32 -38.90 -7.31
N ASP A 211 1.60 -38.05 -8.04
CA ASP A 211 2.17 -37.10 -9.00
C ASP A 211 3.21 -36.21 -8.31
N ARG A 212 2.89 -35.64 -7.14
CA ARG A 212 3.84 -34.83 -6.37
C ARG A 212 5.15 -35.54 -6.00
N HIS A 213 5.14 -36.87 -5.88
CA HIS A 213 6.30 -37.65 -5.46
C HIS A 213 7.02 -38.35 -6.62
N TYR A 214 6.29 -38.85 -7.61
CA TYR A 214 6.79 -39.78 -8.63
C TYR A 214 6.90 -39.17 -10.02
N ASP A 215 6.15 -38.11 -10.33
CA ASP A 215 6.13 -37.47 -11.67
C ASP A 215 7.51 -36.87 -12.07
N LYS A 216 8.40 -36.65 -11.10
CA LYS A 216 9.80 -36.28 -11.35
C LYS A 216 10.64 -37.44 -11.89
N TYR A 217 10.24 -38.67 -11.65
CA TYR A 217 11.02 -39.89 -11.88
C TYR A 217 10.44 -40.80 -12.97
N THR A 218 9.23 -40.52 -13.44
CA THR A 218 8.49 -41.27 -14.47
C THR A 218 8.23 -40.39 -15.66
#